data_AF-A0A1G3AAJ4-F1
#
_entry.id   AF-A0A1G3AAJ4-F1
#
_cell.length_a   1.000
_cell.length_b   1.000
_cell.length_c   1.000
_cell.angle_alpha   90.00
_cell.angle_beta   90.00
_cell.angle_gamma   90.00
#
_symmetry.space_group_name_H-M   'P 1'
#
loop_
_entity.id
_entity.type
_entity.pdbx_description
1 polymer ?
#
loop_
_entity_poly.entity_id
_entity_poly.type
_entity_poly.pdbx_seq_one_letter_code
_entity_poly.pdbx_strand_id
1 'polypeptide(L)'
;MATGVPWYLAAKEARAVTHLTLLVLCQVSFVTAATDGGAVRHYREAYQQTTQTGQPLLVLVGADWCVACQRMKVSILPELHRRRSLRRVTFVTVDKDSQQKLAAKLMKGGTVPQLVLFTKIGDRWTRRQLTGAHSVAQVQLFLDRAMETAAKPATAAVR
;
A
#
# COMPACT_ATOMS: atom_id res chain seq x y z
N MET A 1 -80.15 -27.19 -18.20
CA MET A 1 -80.89 -25.92 -18.03
C MET A 1 -79.92 -24.91 -17.43
N ALA A 2 -79.68 -23.81 -18.17
CA ALA A 2 -78.99 -22.54 -17.82
C ALA A 2 -77.52 -22.63 -17.33
N THR A 3 -76.51 -21.91 -17.82
CA THR A 3 -76.31 -20.82 -18.81
C THR A 3 -74.78 -20.80 -19.07
N GLY A 4 -74.28 -20.88 -20.30
CA GLY A 4 -73.96 -19.69 -21.11
C GLY A 4 -72.59 -19.09 -20.77
N VAL A 5 -71.48 -19.63 -21.32
CA VAL A 5 -70.18 -18.92 -21.33
C VAL A 5 -70.20 -17.91 -22.48
N PRO A 6 -69.83 -16.64 -22.25
CA PRO A 6 -69.93 -15.61 -23.28
C PRO A 6 -68.95 -15.74 -24.45
N TRP A 7 -69.38 -15.21 -25.59
CA TRP A 7 -68.85 -15.37 -26.94
C TRP A 7 -67.76 -14.36 -27.34
N TYR A 8 -67.15 -13.67 -26.38
CA TYR A 8 -66.10 -12.68 -26.62
C TYR A 8 -64.79 -13.16 -25.99
N LEU A 9 -63.70 -13.01 -26.74
CA LEU A 9 -62.31 -13.32 -26.39
C LEU A 9 -61.84 -14.75 -26.70
N ALA A 10 -62.26 -15.24 -27.86
CA ALA A 10 -61.40 -16.10 -28.67
C ALA A 10 -60.30 -15.25 -29.33
N ALA A 11 -59.07 -15.74 -29.21
CA ALA A 11 -57.98 -15.63 -30.18
C ALA A 11 -57.17 -14.31 -30.31
N LYS A 12 -55.84 -14.55 -30.20
CA LYS A 12 -54.77 -14.18 -31.15
C LYS A 12 -53.88 -12.95 -30.88
N GLU A 13 -52.59 -13.30 -30.87
CA GLU A 13 -51.46 -12.66 -31.55
C GLU A 13 -50.54 -11.69 -30.80
N ALA A 14 -49.38 -12.25 -30.44
CA ALA A 14 -48.04 -11.82 -30.82
C ALA A 14 -47.82 -10.35 -31.23
N ARG A 15 -46.95 -9.66 -30.47
CA ARG A 15 -45.84 -8.79 -30.92
C ARG A 15 -45.16 -8.28 -29.64
N ALA A 16 -43.91 -8.68 -29.39
CA ALA A 16 -42.69 -8.04 -29.88
C ALA A 16 -42.41 -6.71 -29.16
N VAL A 17 -41.11 -6.46 -28.95
CA VAL A 17 -40.52 -5.20 -28.48
C VAL A 17 -40.68 -5.09 -26.94
N THR A 18 -39.64 -4.98 -26.13
CA THR A 18 -38.48 -4.11 -26.31
C THR A 18 -37.38 -4.51 -25.33
N HIS A 19 -36.14 -4.42 -25.81
CA HIS A 19 -34.88 -4.59 -25.10
C HIS A 19 -34.76 -3.74 -23.82
N LEU A 20 -35.32 -4.17 -22.69
CA LEU A 20 -35.14 -3.47 -21.41
C LEU A 20 -34.92 -4.39 -20.21
N THR A 21 -34.27 -5.54 -20.42
CA THR A 21 -33.77 -6.42 -19.36
C THR A 21 -32.30 -6.79 -19.61
N LEU A 22 -31.51 -5.81 -20.08
CA LEU A 22 -30.07 -5.96 -20.30
C LEU A 22 -29.27 -4.85 -19.59
N LEU A 23 -29.59 -4.48 -18.35
CA LEU A 23 -28.81 -3.49 -17.59
C LEU A 23 -28.76 -3.74 -16.07
N VAL A 24 -28.67 -5.00 -15.61
CA VAL A 24 -28.41 -5.29 -14.18
C VAL A 24 -27.39 -6.43 -13.98
N LEU A 25 -26.28 -6.38 -14.73
CA LEU A 25 -25.06 -7.16 -14.42
C LEU A 25 -23.86 -6.25 -14.14
N CYS A 26 -24.09 -5.03 -13.67
CA CYS A 26 -23.05 -4.15 -13.13
C CYS A 26 -22.93 -4.35 -11.61
N GLN A 27 -22.72 -5.60 -11.17
CA GLN A 27 -22.38 -5.88 -9.78
C GLN A 27 -20.88 -5.60 -9.59
N VAL A 28 -20.61 -4.33 -9.31
CA VAL A 28 -19.52 -3.78 -8.49
C VAL A 28 -18.41 -4.77 -8.16
N SER A 29 -17.34 -4.78 -8.96
CA SER A 29 -16.06 -5.34 -8.54
C SER A 29 -15.57 -4.54 -7.33
N PHE A 30 -15.77 -5.07 -6.12
CA PHE A 30 -15.16 -4.55 -4.91
C PHE A 30 -13.63 -4.61 -5.08
N VAL A 31 -13.00 -3.46 -5.31
CA VAL A 31 -11.54 -3.32 -5.15
C VAL A 31 -11.26 -3.23 -3.65
N THR A 32 -11.07 -4.36 -2.99
CA THR A 32 -10.44 -4.39 -1.67
C THR A 32 -8.93 -4.24 -1.81
N ALA A 33 -8.48 -3.01 -2.07
CA ALA A 33 -7.07 -2.63 -1.91
C ALA A 33 -6.89 -1.90 -0.57
N ALA A 34 -7.10 -2.62 0.53
CA ALA A 34 -6.71 -2.18 1.85
C ALA A 34 -6.13 -3.38 2.60
N THR A 35 -4.93 -3.82 2.21
CA THR A 35 -4.13 -4.64 3.12
C THR A 35 -3.58 -3.71 4.19
N ASP A 36 -4.07 -3.94 5.39
CA ASP A 36 -3.70 -3.33 6.65
C ASP A 36 -2.21 -2.99 6.76
N GLY A 37 -1.96 -1.80 7.30
CA GLY A 37 -0.66 -1.53 7.89
C GLY A 37 -0.39 -2.61 8.94
N GLY A 38 0.76 -3.26 8.87
CA GLY A 38 1.21 -4.21 9.88
C GLY A 38 1.59 -5.59 9.36
N ALA A 39 1.14 -6.01 8.17
CA ALA A 39 1.65 -7.23 7.56
C ALA A 39 3.06 -6.97 6.97
N VAL A 40 4.04 -7.79 7.37
CA VAL A 40 5.37 -7.81 6.73
C VAL A 40 5.18 -8.23 5.27
N ARG A 41 5.20 -7.26 4.35
CA ARG A 41 5.10 -7.53 2.92
C ARG A 41 6.42 -8.01 2.34
N HIS A 42 6.37 -8.79 1.27
CA HIS A 42 7.55 -9.09 0.47
C HIS A 42 8.04 -7.82 -0.23
N TYR A 43 9.37 -7.62 -0.27
CA TYR A 43 9.97 -6.43 -0.87
C TYR A 43 9.49 -6.17 -2.30
N ARG A 44 9.35 -7.23 -3.12
CA ARG A 44 8.92 -7.11 -4.53
C ARG A 44 7.55 -6.46 -4.67
N GLU A 45 6.57 -6.93 -3.89
CA GLU A 45 5.21 -6.41 -3.92
C GLU A 45 5.15 -4.96 -3.43
N ALA A 46 5.86 -4.67 -2.35
CA ALA A 46 5.93 -3.32 -1.81
C ALA A 46 6.61 -2.35 -2.77
N TYR A 47 7.67 -2.79 -3.45
CA TYR A 47 8.33 -2.02 -4.51
C TYR A 47 7.37 -1.77 -5.68
N GLN A 48 6.66 -2.79 -6.16
CA GLN A 48 5.68 -2.65 -7.24
C GLN A 48 4.60 -1.64 -6.87
N GLN A 49 3.97 -1.78 -5.70
CA GLN A 49 2.96 -0.85 -5.20
C GLN A 49 3.51 0.58 -5.15
N THR A 50 4.69 0.79 -4.58
CA THR A 50 5.32 2.10 -4.49
C THR A 50 5.60 2.70 -5.86
N THR A 51 6.11 1.91 -6.82
CA THR A 51 6.38 2.42 -8.18
C THR A 51 5.10 2.76 -8.95
N GLN A 52 4.01 2.05 -8.72
CA GLN A 52 2.72 2.29 -9.38
C GLN A 52 1.94 3.46 -8.77
N THR A 53 1.96 3.59 -7.45
CA THR A 53 1.12 4.55 -6.72
C THR A 53 1.86 5.83 -6.33
N GLY A 54 3.20 5.82 -6.35
CA GLY A 54 4.00 6.88 -5.75
C GLY A 54 4.02 6.86 -4.22
N GLN A 55 3.32 5.93 -3.57
CA GLN A 55 3.28 5.82 -2.12
C GLN A 55 4.70 5.50 -1.57
N PRO A 56 5.21 6.27 -0.60
CA PRO A 56 6.54 6.06 -0.04
C PRO A 56 6.81 4.63 0.48
N LEU A 57 8.02 4.13 0.29
CA LEU A 57 8.46 2.80 0.74
C LEU A 57 9.44 2.92 1.91
N LEU A 58 9.07 2.38 3.06
CA LEU A 58 9.96 2.21 4.22
C LEU A 58 10.43 0.76 4.32
N VAL A 59 11.75 0.56 4.30
CA VAL A 59 12.38 -0.75 4.43
C VAL A 59 13.20 -0.80 5.71
N LEU A 60 12.94 -1.77 6.58
CA LEU A 60 13.87 -2.15 7.65
C LEU A 60 14.78 -3.26 7.15
N VAL A 61 16.08 -2.97 6.98
CA VAL A 61 17.10 -4.00 6.75
C VAL A 61 17.70 -4.40 8.10
N GLY A 62 17.67 -5.70 8.43
CA GLY A 62 18.16 -6.23 9.69
C GLY A 62 18.67 -7.66 9.57
N ALA A 63 18.94 -8.28 10.71
CA ALA A 63 19.28 -9.70 10.82
C ALA A 63 18.68 -10.26 12.11
N ASP A 64 18.48 -11.57 12.19
CA ASP A 64 17.85 -12.19 13.36
C ASP A 64 18.78 -12.25 14.58
N TRP A 65 20.09 -12.41 14.39
CA TRP A 65 21.09 -12.34 15.48
C TRP A 65 21.26 -10.92 16.07
N CYS A 66 20.72 -9.90 15.42
CA CYS A 66 20.92 -8.50 15.80
C CYS A 66 19.87 -8.02 16.81
N VAL A 67 20.26 -7.91 18.08
CA VAL A 67 19.37 -7.45 19.18
C VAL A 67 18.73 -6.09 18.90
N ALA A 68 19.51 -5.13 18.38
CA ALA A 68 19.00 -3.82 17.99
C ALA A 68 17.93 -3.91 16.90
N CYS A 69 18.09 -4.83 15.95
CA CYS A 69 17.15 -5.08 14.86
C CYS A 69 15.85 -5.69 15.41
N GLN A 70 15.96 -6.63 16.34
CA GLN A 70 14.81 -7.21 17.03
C GLN A 70 14.02 -6.13 17.79
N ARG A 71 14.70 -5.27 18.57
CA ARG A 71 14.05 -4.14 19.28
C ARG A 71 13.27 -3.23 18.33
N MET A 72 13.83 -2.94 17.15
CA MET A 72 13.12 -2.18 16.12
C MET A 72 11.86 -2.91 15.65
N LYS A 73 11.96 -4.21 15.34
CA LYS A 73 10.85 -5.05 14.85
C LYS A 73 9.72 -5.23 15.88
N VAL A 74 10.05 -5.47 17.15
CA VAL A 74 9.07 -5.90 18.17
C VAL A 74 8.53 -4.77 19.04
N SER A 75 9.25 -3.64 19.14
CA SER A 75 8.84 -2.51 19.99
C SER A 75 8.61 -1.22 19.23
N ILE A 76 9.60 -0.79 18.44
CA ILE A 76 9.58 0.55 17.83
C ILE A 76 8.57 0.63 16.68
N LEU A 77 8.63 -0.31 15.73
CA LEU A 77 7.74 -0.33 14.57
C LEU A 77 6.26 -0.61 14.94
N PRO A 78 5.94 -1.53 15.86
CA PRO A 78 4.56 -1.71 16.32
C PRO A 78 3.99 -0.47 17.01
N GLU A 79 4.80 0.25 17.79
CA GLU A 79 4.38 1.51 18.40
C GLU A 79 4.11 2.61 17.35
N LEU A 80 4.96 2.73 16.32
CA LEU A 80 4.71 3.62 15.18
C LEU A 80 3.45 3.21 14.41
N HIS A 81 3.18 1.92 14.30
CA HIS A 81 1.95 1.43 13.71
C HIS A 81 0.71 1.84 14.52
N ARG A 82 0.73 1.63 15.86
CA ARG A 82 -0.34 2.06 16.78
C ARG A 82 -0.60 3.57 16.72
N ARG A 83 0.47 4.37 16.61
CA ARG A 83 0.40 5.84 16.42
C ARG A 83 -0.06 6.27 15.02
N ARG A 84 -0.37 5.32 14.13
CA ARG A 84 -0.76 5.53 12.73
C ARG A 84 0.32 6.19 11.86
N SER A 85 1.54 6.29 12.38
CA SER A 85 2.70 6.89 11.72
C SER A 85 3.09 6.18 10.44
N LEU A 86 2.90 4.86 10.40
CA LEU A 86 3.21 4.02 9.25
C LEU A 86 2.11 3.99 8.19
N ARG A 87 0.92 4.59 8.42
CA ARG A 87 -0.18 4.56 7.43
C ARG A 87 0.15 5.29 6.12
N ARG A 88 1.16 6.17 6.14
CA ARG A 88 1.59 6.96 4.97
C ARG A 88 2.63 6.24 4.11
N VAL A 89 3.12 5.08 4.54
CA VAL A 89 4.18 4.35 3.86
C VAL A 89 3.78 2.89 3.64
N THR A 90 4.24 2.32 2.55
CA THR A 90 4.34 0.87 2.41
C THR A 90 5.55 0.42 3.24
N PHE A 91 5.35 -0.51 4.18
CA PHE A 91 6.41 -0.98 5.07
C PHE A 91 6.80 -2.43 4.79
N VAL A 92 8.11 -2.71 4.75
CA VAL A 92 8.68 -4.06 4.60
C VAL A 92 9.93 -4.27 5.44
N THR A 93 10.22 -5.52 5.76
CA THR A 93 11.49 -5.93 6.36
C THR A 93 12.30 -6.76 5.37
N VAL A 94 13.61 -6.55 5.34
CA VAL A 94 14.57 -7.36 4.58
C VAL A 94 15.57 -7.93 5.57
N ASP A 95 15.71 -9.25 5.55
CA ASP A 95 16.74 -9.94 6.30
C ASP A 95 18.03 -9.98 5.47
N LYS A 96 19.13 -9.47 6.04
CA LYS A 96 20.38 -9.25 5.30
C LYS A 96 21.11 -10.54 4.97
N ASP A 97 20.91 -11.59 5.77
CA ASP A 97 21.67 -12.84 5.67
C ASP A 97 21.02 -13.80 4.67
N SER A 98 19.68 -13.84 4.63
CA SER A 98 18.89 -14.60 3.67
C SER A 98 18.70 -13.87 2.33
N GLN A 99 18.72 -12.53 2.31
CA GLN A 99 18.51 -11.71 1.11
C GLN A 99 19.72 -10.81 0.79
N GLN A 100 20.94 -11.37 0.85
CA GLN A 100 22.22 -10.65 0.75
C GLN A 100 22.31 -9.69 -0.44
N LYS A 101 21.95 -10.15 -1.64
CA LYS A 101 21.99 -9.31 -2.87
C LYS A 101 21.06 -8.10 -2.78
N LEU A 102 19.88 -8.28 -2.18
CA LEU A 102 18.92 -7.19 -2.00
C LEU A 102 19.39 -6.25 -0.90
N ALA A 103 19.85 -6.79 0.23
CA ALA A 103 20.39 -6.01 1.33
C ALA A 103 21.59 -5.16 0.89
N ALA A 104 22.51 -5.70 0.07
CA ALA A 104 23.64 -4.97 -0.49
C ALA A 104 23.22 -3.78 -1.36
N LYS A 105 22.09 -3.88 -2.09
CA LYS A 105 21.54 -2.77 -2.88
C LYS A 105 20.85 -1.72 -2.01
N LEU A 106 20.21 -2.15 -0.92
CA LEU A 106 19.44 -1.28 -0.05
C LEU A 106 20.31 -0.54 0.96
N MET A 107 21.34 -1.20 1.49
CA MET A 107 22.16 -0.68 2.58
C MET A 107 23.21 0.30 2.09
N LYS A 108 23.59 1.24 2.95
CA LYS A 108 24.86 1.97 2.86
C LYS A 108 25.67 1.69 4.13
N GLY A 109 26.92 1.24 3.97
CA GLY A 109 27.73 0.71 5.07
C GLY A 109 27.31 -0.70 5.50
N GLY A 110 28.03 -1.29 6.46
CA GLY A 110 27.85 -2.69 6.88
C GLY A 110 26.96 -2.93 8.10
N THR A 111 26.58 -1.87 8.83
CA THR A 111 25.92 -1.98 10.14
C THR A 111 24.40 -2.07 10.01
N VAL A 112 23.77 -2.95 10.80
CA VAL A 112 22.32 -3.07 10.96
C VAL A 112 21.88 -2.68 12.38
N PRO A 113 20.62 -2.25 12.61
CA PRO A 113 19.54 -2.08 11.63
C PRO A 113 19.72 -0.84 10.74
N GLN A 114 19.12 -0.86 9.54
CA GLN A 114 18.97 0.33 8.69
C GLN A 114 17.50 0.52 8.29
N LEU A 115 16.95 1.70 8.55
CA LEU A 115 15.68 2.12 7.96
C LEU A 115 15.98 2.90 6.68
N VAL A 116 15.54 2.40 5.54
CA VAL A 116 15.71 3.04 4.22
C VAL A 116 14.34 3.50 3.75
N LEU A 117 14.20 4.79 3.50
CA LEU A 117 12.96 5.40 3.03
C LEU A 117 13.14 5.91 1.62
N PHE A 118 12.24 5.50 0.73
CA PHE A 118 12.12 6.02 -0.62
C PHE A 118 10.85 6.86 -0.72
N THR A 119 10.99 8.09 -1.21
CA THR A 119 9.86 9.00 -1.46
C THR A 119 9.94 9.54 -2.88
N LYS A 120 8.79 9.87 -3.47
CA LYS A 120 8.72 10.53 -4.77
C LYS A 120 8.51 12.03 -4.57
N ILE A 121 9.30 12.87 -5.27
CA ILE A 121 9.18 14.33 -5.30
C ILE A 121 9.06 14.76 -6.77
N GLY A 122 7.87 15.21 -7.18
CA GLY A 122 7.56 15.30 -8.62
C GLY A 122 7.76 13.95 -9.29
N ASP A 123 8.61 13.87 -10.31
CA ASP A 123 8.98 12.62 -10.98
C ASP A 123 10.27 11.96 -10.47
N ARG A 124 10.91 12.54 -9.45
CA ARG A 124 12.18 12.06 -8.94
C ARG A 124 12.00 11.23 -7.67
N TRP A 125 12.62 10.07 -7.63
CA TRP A 125 12.76 9.31 -6.40
C TRP A 125 13.91 9.84 -5.56
N THR A 126 13.67 10.00 -4.26
CA THR A 126 14.69 10.33 -3.27
C THR A 126 14.82 9.23 -2.24
N ARG A 127 16.02 9.09 -1.68
CA ARG A 127 16.37 8.06 -0.70
C ARG A 127 16.90 8.73 0.56
N ARG A 128 16.37 8.35 1.70
CA ARG A 128 16.86 8.75 3.03
C ARG A 128 17.10 7.50 3.88
N GLN A 129 18.00 7.59 4.86
CA GLN A 129 18.36 6.43 5.69
C GLN A 129 18.62 6.84 7.14
N LEU A 130 18.22 5.98 8.07
CA LEU A 130 18.73 5.94 9.44
C LEU A 130 19.50 4.63 9.65
N THR A 131 20.66 4.70 10.28
CA THR A 131 21.46 3.54 10.68
C THR A 131 21.50 3.43 12.20
N GLY A 132 21.44 2.21 12.72
CA GLY A 132 21.42 1.92 14.14
C GLY A 132 20.01 1.91 14.74
N ALA A 133 19.91 1.63 16.03
CA ALA A 133 18.65 1.70 16.76
C ALA A 133 18.25 3.17 16.98
N HIS A 134 16.98 3.47 16.78
CA HIS A 134 16.40 4.80 17.02
C HIS A 134 15.14 4.65 17.87
N SER A 135 14.84 5.68 18.67
CA SER A 135 13.58 5.78 19.41
C SER A 135 12.39 5.96 18.47
N VAL A 136 11.18 5.70 18.98
CA VAL A 136 9.91 5.97 18.27
C VAL A 136 9.85 7.42 17.81
N ALA A 137 10.22 8.38 18.66
CA ALA A 137 10.21 9.80 18.34
C ALA A 137 11.19 10.16 17.20
N GLN A 138 12.39 9.58 17.19
CA GLN A 138 13.37 9.82 16.13
C GLN A 138 12.90 9.24 14.79
N VAL A 139 12.33 8.03 14.79
CA VAL A 139 11.79 7.43 13.56
C VAL A 139 10.56 8.21 13.07
N GLN A 140 9.69 8.65 13.97
CA GLN A 140 8.56 9.51 13.65
C GLN A 140 9.01 10.79 12.93
N LEU A 141 9.94 11.52 13.55
CA LEU A 141 10.49 12.76 13.00
C LEU A 141 11.18 12.54 11.64
N PHE A 142 11.83 11.38 11.47
CA PHE A 142 12.42 10.99 10.20
C PHE A 142 11.37 10.82 9.10
N LEU A 143 10.25 10.15 9.40
CA LEU A 143 9.12 10.00 8.47
C LEU A 143 8.48 11.35 8.17
N ASP A 144 8.19 12.16 9.19
CA ASP A 144 7.50 13.45 9.02
C ASP A 144 8.28 14.40 8.10
N ARG A 145 9.58 14.59 8.36
CA ARG A 145 10.44 15.41 7.49
C ARG A 145 10.48 14.92 6.05
N ALA A 146 10.45 13.60 5.84
CA ALA A 146 10.46 13.04 4.50
C ALA A 146 9.13 13.33 3.78
N MET A 147 8.01 13.20 4.48
CA MET A 147 6.68 13.43 3.94
C MET A 147 6.46 14.92 3.65
N GLU A 148 6.89 15.80 4.54
CA GLU A 148 6.85 17.26 4.33
C GLU A 148 7.65 17.66 3.09
N THR A 149 8.82 17.06 2.88
CA THR A 149 9.66 17.34 1.71
C THR A 149 9.02 16.79 0.43
N ALA A 150 8.40 15.61 0.50
CA ALA A 150 7.72 14.98 -0.64
C ALA A 150 6.42 15.68 -1.03
N ALA A 151 5.72 16.30 -0.08
CA ALA A 151 4.49 17.04 -0.33
C ALA A 151 4.73 18.43 -0.94
N LYS A 152 5.93 18.99 -0.82
CA LYS A 152 6.26 20.29 -1.42
C LYS A 152 6.39 20.14 -2.95
N PRO A 153 5.69 20.97 -3.75
CA PRO A 153 5.87 21.00 -5.20
C PRO A 153 7.34 21.26 -5.57
N ALA A 154 7.82 20.68 -6.66
CA ALA A 154 9.20 20.81 -7.15
C ALA A 154 9.59 22.24 -7.60
N THR A 155 8.72 23.23 -7.38
CA THR A 155 8.77 24.61 -7.90
C THR A 155 9.60 25.58 -7.05
N ALA A 156 10.58 25.10 -6.28
CA ALA A 156 11.46 25.95 -5.48
C ALA A 156 12.93 25.98 -5.97
N ALA A 157 13.24 25.32 -7.09
CA ALA A 157 14.59 25.27 -7.67
C ALA A 157 14.66 26.04 -9.00
N VAL A 158 14.31 27.32 -8.97
CA VAL A 158 14.74 28.31 -9.98
C VAL A 158 15.09 29.57 -9.22
N ARG A 159 16.36 29.70 -8.84
CA ARG A 159 17.04 30.97 -8.54
C ARG A 159 18.53 30.77 -8.76
#